data_AF-A0A7C6QYA1-F1
#
_entry.id   AF-A0A7C6QYA1-F1
#
_cell.length_a   1.000
_cell.length_b   1.000
_cell.length_c   1.000
_cell.angle_alpha   90.00
_cell.angle_beta   90.00
_cell.angle_gamma   90.00
#
_symmetry.space_group_name_H-M   'P 1'
#
loop_
_entity.id
_entity.type
_entity.pdbx_description
1 polymer ?
#
loop_
_entity_poly.entity_id
_entity_poly.type
_entity_poly.pdbx_seq_one_letter_code
_entity_poly.pdbx_strand_id
1 'polypeptide(L)'
;MDKRLSRKMLISLMMIMLISVLATSAYAASQTVYINKGDGPVQSASISATNGANYNGWNYSDSEHKLYITLQWSTGSGWVDERVSLMDIGSSASGYSTLSGTRLWRVQLNPQYAYSDCHGKGTVSNR
;
A
#
# COMPACT_ATOMS: atom_id res chain seq x y z
N MET A 1 38.83 -25.12 -18.02
CA MET A 1 39.40 -24.62 -16.75
C MET A 1 38.26 -24.11 -15.89
N ASP A 2 37.70 -24.98 -15.05
CA ASP A 2 36.65 -24.57 -14.11
C ASP A 2 37.28 -23.84 -12.93
N LYS A 3 37.07 -22.52 -12.86
CA LYS A 3 37.48 -21.73 -11.70
C LYS A 3 36.58 -22.11 -10.54
N ARG A 4 37.06 -23.01 -9.67
CA ARG A 4 36.42 -23.31 -8.38
C ARG A 4 36.36 -22.03 -7.56
N LEU A 5 35.15 -21.48 -7.39
CA LEU A 5 34.91 -20.36 -6.50
C LEU A 5 35.36 -20.73 -5.08
N SER A 6 36.29 -19.96 -4.54
CA SER A 6 36.80 -20.16 -3.18
C SER A 6 35.66 -19.99 -2.17
N ARG A 7 35.65 -20.83 -1.12
CA ARG A 7 34.63 -20.81 -0.05
C ARG A 7 34.45 -19.42 0.57
N LYS A 8 35.51 -18.59 0.59
CA LYS A 8 35.48 -17.19 1.07
C LYS A 8 34.71 -16.26 0.12
N MET A 9 34.76 -16.50 -1.19
CA MET A 9 33.98 -15.76 -2.20
C MET A 9 32.49 -16.09 -2.10
N LEU A 10 32.14 -17.36 -1.86
CA LEU A 10 30.76 -17.80 -1.64
C LEU A 10 30.15 -17.13 -0.39
N ILE A 11 30.90 -17.06 0.71
CA ILE A 11 30.44 -16.41 1.96
C ILE A 11 30.21 -14.90 1.74
N SER A 12 31.10 -14.23 1.01
CA SER A 12 30.96 -12.81 0.69
C SER A 12 29.72 -12.52 -0.18
N LEU A 13 29.49 -13.36 -1.20
CA LEU A 13 28.30 -13.27 -2.04
C LEU A 13 27.00 -13.51 -1.25
N MET A 14 26.98 -14.49 -0.34
CA MET A 14 25.82 -14.74 0.53
C MET A 14 25.53 -13.58 1.48
N MET A 15 26.56 -12.92 2.03
CA MET A 15 26.38 -11.77 2.92
C MET A 15 25.85 -10.55 2.17
N ILE A 16 26.33 -10.28 0.96
CA ILE A 16 25.79 -9.20 0.10
C ILE A 16 24.33 -9.49 -0.28
N MET A 17 23.99 -10.76 -0.55
CA MET A 17 22.62 -11.19 -0.81
C MET A 17 21.73 -11.05 0.44
N LEU A 18 22.21 -11.41 1.63
CA LEU A 18 21.48 -11.22 2.89
C LEU A 18 21.25 -9.74 3.20
N ILE A 19 22.27 -8.89 3.04
CA ILE A 19 22.17 -7.45 3.30
C ILE A 19 21.24 -6.77 2.29
N SER A 20 21.23 -7.21 1.03
CA SER A 20 20.28 -6.71 0.02
C SER A 20 18.84 -7.20 0.23
N VAL A 21 18.63 -8.39 0.81
CA VAL A 21 17.29 -8.86 1.23
C VAL A 21 16.78 -8.11 2.47
N LEU A 22 17.68 -7.68 3.37
CA LEU A 22 17.31 -6.88 4.55
C LEU A 22 17.13 -5.38 4.24
N ALA A 23 17.72 -4.87 3.17
CA ALA A 23 17.64 -3.48 2.76
C ALA A 23 16.53 -3.26 1.72
N THR A 24 15.27 -3.18 2.15
CA THR A 24 14.20 -2.33 1.55
C THR A 24 12.82 -2.56 2.21
N SER A 25 12.77 -2.64 3.54
CA SER A 25 11.65 -1.98 4.23
C SER A 25 12.11 -0.57 4.58
N ALA A 26 12.28 0.27 3.55
CA ALA A 26 12.18 1.69 3.81
C ALA A 26 10.80 1.85 4.45
N TYR A 27 10.77 2.19 5.75
CA TYR A 27 9.58 2.59 6.47
C TYR A 27 9.06 3.85 5.78
N ALA A 28 8.40 3.69 4.64
CA ALA A 28 7.86 4.80 3.90
C ALA A 28 6.79 5.40 4.80
N ALA A 29 6.98 6.65 5.22
CA ALA A 29 6.00 7.35 6.04
C ALA A 29 4.69 7.58 5.27
N SER A 30 4.70 7.37 3.94
CA SER A 30 3.55 7.48 3.07
C SER A 30 3.69 6.57 1.85
N GLN A 31 2.58 6.04 1.35
CA GLN A 31 2.48 5.27 0.11
C GLN A 31 1.25 5.72 -0.67
N THR A 32 1.39 5.82 -2.00
CA THR A 32 0.30 6.22 -2.90
C THR A 32 0.06 5.16 -3.95
N VAL A 33 -1.21 4.89 -4.25
CA VAL A 33 -1.65 4.02 -5.35
C VAL A 33 -2.57 4.82 -6.28
N TYR A 34 -2.55 4.47 -7.55
CA TYR A 34 -3.42 5.03 -8.59
C TYR A 34 -4.29 3.92 -9.16
N ILE A 35 -5.53 4.25 -9.48
CA ILE A 35 -6.45 3.38 -10.23
C ILE A 35 -6.79 4.10 -11.53
N ASN A 36 -6.71 3.40 -12.66
CA ASN A 36 -7.09 3.89 -13.97
C ASN A 36 -8.32 3.15 -14.49
N LYS A 37 -8.95 3.70 -15.53
CA LYS A 37 -10.09 3.06 -16.18
C LYS A 37 -9.69 1.67 -16.71
N GLY A 38 -10.52 0.68 -16.44
CA GLY A 38 -10.27 -0.74 -16.70
C GLY A 38 -9.57 -1.48 -15.55
N ASP A 39 -9.03 -0.78 -14.54
CA ASP A 39 -8.41 -1.42 -13.39
C ASP A 39 -9.46 -1.99 -12.42
N GLY A 40 -9.14 -3.14 -11.83
CA GLY A 40 -9.88 -3.70 -10.70
C GLY A 40 -9.53 -3.03 -9.37
N PRO A 41 -9.74 -3.72 -8.24
CA PRO A 41 -9.22 -3.29 -6.95
C PRO A 41 -7.69 -3.14 -7.01
N VAL A 42 -7.18 -1.98 -6.60
CA VAL A 42 -5.73 -1.72 -6.51
C VAL A 42 -5.35 -1.39 -5.08
N GLN A 43 -4.14 -1.76 -4.67
CA GLN A 43 -3.66 -1.61 -3.30
C GLN A 43 -2.33 -0.85 -3.29
N SER A 44 -2.15 0.05 -2.33
CA SER A 44 -0.84 0.62 -2.06
C SER A 44 0.09 -0.43 -1.45
N ALA A 45 1.39 -0.18 -1.51
CA ALA A 45 2.33 -0.82 -0.59
C ALA A 45 1.97 -0.46 0.85
N SER A 46 2.42 -1.28 1.81
CA SER A 46 2.15 -1.06 3.22
C SER A 46 3.15 -0.11 3.87
N ILE A 47 2.68 0.66 4.84
CA ILE A 47 3.51 1.44 5.78
C ILE A 47 3.40 0.86 7.18
N SER A 48 4.38 1.12 8.06
CA SER A 48 4.29 0.75 9.48
C SER A 48 4.06 1.98 10.33
N ALA A 49 3.01 1.96 11.16
CA ALA A 49 2.64 3.07 12.03
C ALA A 49 2.19 2.57 13.41
N THR A 50 2.61 3.27 14.47
CA THR A 50 2.33 2.92 15.88
C THR A 50 1.04 3.55 16.42
N ASN A 51 0.64 4.69 15.88
CA ASN A 51 -0.47 5.51 16.39
C ASN A 51 -1.63 5.61 15.38
N GLY A 52 -1.84 4.54 14.61
CA GLY A 52 -2.75 4.52 13.47
C GLY A 52 -2.14 5.17 12.22
N ALA A 53 -2.90 5.13 11.13
CA ALA A 53 -2.53 5.76 9.86
C ALA A 53 -3.60 6.74 9.39
N ASN A 54 -3.17 7.76 8.66
CA ASN A 54 -4.01 8.65 7.88
C ASN A 54 -4.26 8.03 6.50
N TYR A 55 -5.42 8.34 5.92
CA TYR A 55 -5.68 8.11 4.50
C TYR A 55 -6.27 9.35 3.83
N ASN A 56 -5.94 9.52 2.56
CA ASN A 56 -6.56 10.51 1.69
C ASN A 56 -6.74 9.91 0.30
N GLY A 57 -7.93 10.08 -0.27
CA GLY A 57 -8.26 9.63 -1.60
C GLY A 57 -8.77 10.78 -2.46
N TRP A 58 -8.63 10.63 -3.77
CA TRP A 58 -9.20 11.52 -4.76
C TRP A 58 -9.79 10.72 -5.90
N ASN A 59 -11.06 10.98 -6.23
CA ASN A 59 -11.70 10.48 -7.45
C ASN A 59 -11.66 11.60 -8.49
N TYR A 60 -10.96 11.39 -9.59
CA TYR A 60 -10.81 12.44 -10.60
C TYR A 60 -12.13 12.74 -11.30
N SER A 61 -12.24 13.94 -11.87
CA SER A 61 -13.47 14.42 -12.53
C SER A 61 -13.79 13.68 -13.83
N ASP A 62 -12.81 13.00 -14.42
CA ASP A 62 -12.94 12.18 -15.62
C ASP A 62 -13.24 10.70 -15.31
N SER A 63 -13.35 10.35 -14.03
CA SER A 63 -13.83 9.04 -13.58
C SER A 63 -15.29 8.83 -13.99
N GLU A 64 -15.64 7.63 -14.44
CA GLU A 64 -16.99 7.32 -14.90
C GLU A 64 -17.91 6.86 -13.75
N HIS A 65 -17.30 6.56 -12.60
CA HIS A 65 -17.99 6.04 -11.43
C HIS A 65 -17.48 6.65 -10.12
N LYS A 66 -18.28 6.44 -9.06
CA LYS A 66 -17.84 6.75 -7.70
C LYS A 66 -16.76 5.75 -7.28
N LEU A 67 -15.82 6.22 -6.48
CA LEU A 67 -14.67 5.43 -6.06
C LEU A 67 -14.67 5.26 -4.54
N TYR A 68 -14.47 4.04 -4.06
CA TYR A 68 -14.27 3.79 -2.64
C TYR A 68 -12.78 3.72 -2.32
N ILE A 69 -12.39 4.33 -1.20
CA ILE A 69 -11.10 4.14 -0.56
C ILE A 69 -11.30 3.42 0.77
N THR A 70 -10.50 2.38 0.98
CA THR A 70 -10.52 1.58 2.21
C THR A 70 -9.16 1.65 2.89
N LEU A 71 -9.13 2.09 4.15
CA LEU A 71 -7.96 1.93 5.02
C LEU A 71 -7.99 0.52 5.62
N GLN A 72 -6.90 -0.22 5.41
CA GLN A 72 -6.72 -1.58 5.90
C GLN A 72 -5.51 -1.67 6.83
N TRP A 73 -5.60 -2.56 7.82
CA TRP A 73 -4.45 -2.96 8.63
C TRP A 73 -4.22 -4.47 8.57
N SER A 74 -2.97 -4.88 8.79
CA SER A 74 -2.58 -6.29 8.74
C SER A 74 -2.75 -6.99 10.10
N THR A 75 -3.42 -8.15 10.09
CA THR A 75 -3.49 -9.07 11.24
C THR A 75 -2.28 -10.01 11.31
N GLY A 76 -1.35 -9.93 10.35
CA GLY A 76 -0.26 -10.88 10.15
C GLY A 76 -0.64 -12.07 9.25
N SER A 77 -1.91 -12.50 9.27
CA SER A 77 -2.45 -13.55 8.38
C SER A 77 -3.25 -13.01 7.21
N GLY A 78 -3.62 -11.72 7.24
CA GLY A 78 -4.43 -11.07 6.22
C GLY A 78 -4.58 -9.58 6.48
N TRP A 79 -5.49 -8.98 5.73
CA TRP A 79 -5.83 -7.56 5.82
C TRP A 79 -7.28 -7.40 6.26
N VAL A 80 -7.52 -6.45 7.16
CA VAL A 80 -8.85 -6.13 7.68
C VAL A 80 -9.20 -4.70 7.32
N ASP A 81 -10.40 -4.52 6.79
CA ASP A 81 -10.99 -3.21 6.51
C ASP A 81 -11.33 -2.52 7.83
N GLU A 82 -10.76 -1.33 8.08
CA GLU A 82 -11.12 -0.53 9.25
C GLU A 82 -12.04 0.63 8.90
N ARG A 83 -11.71 1.35 7.82
CA ARG A 83 -12.48 2.49 7.34
C ARG A 83 -12.72 2.35 5.86
N VAL A 84 -13.94 2.63 5.43
CA VAL A 84 -14.33 2.69 4.02
C VAL A 84 -15.01 4.03 3.80
N SER A 85 -14.59 4.75 2.77
CA SER A 85 -15.18 6.05 2.41
C SER A 85 -15.49 6.10 0.92
N LEU A 86 -16.67 6.60 0.59
CA LEU A 86 -17.11 6.87 -0.79
C LEU A 86 -16.56 8.22 -1.24
N MET A 87 -16.07 8.28 -2.46
CA MET A 87 -15.67 9.50 -3.15
C MET A 87 -16.55 9.66 -4.39
N ASP A 88 -17.40 10.69 -4.38
CA ASP A 88 -18.11 11.12 -5.58
C ASP A 88 -17.11 11.56 -6.67
N ILE A 89 -17.56 11.59 -7.92
CA ILE A 89 -16.72 12.01 -9.05
C ILE A 89 -16.23 13.45 -8.82
N GLY A 90 -14.93 13.69 -9.00
CA GLY A 90 -14.31 14.99 -8.77
C GLY A 90 -14.16 15.37 -7.29
N SER A 91 -14.33 14.44 -6.36
CA SER A 91 -14.29 14.69 -4.91
C SER A 91 -13.21 13.86 -4.20
N SER A 92 -12.86 14.29 -2.98
CA SER A 92 -11.96 13.57 -2.06
C SER A 92 -12.69 12.95 -0.88
N ALA A 93 -12.02 11.99 -0.25
CA ALA A 93 -12.34 11.54 1.10
C ALA A 93 -11.05 11.32 1.89
N SER A 94 -11.07 11.67 3.17
CA SER A 94 -9.92 11.52 4.06
C SER A 94 -10.34 11.16 5.47
N GLY A 95 -9.44 10.53 6.22
CA GLY A 95 -9.65 10.23 7.62
C GLY A 95 -8.43 9.56 8.24
N TYR A 96 -8.60 8.99 9.43
CA TYR A 96 -7.50 8.34 10.14
C TYR A 96 -8.00 7.22 11.05
N SER A 97 -7.09 6.31 11.39
CA SER A 97 -7.29 5.28 12.41
C SER A 97 -6.95 5.81 13.81
N THR A 98 -7.72 5.37 14.80
CA THR A 98 -7.43 5.56 16.23
C THR A 98 -6.82 4.32 16.89
N LEU A 99 -6.56 3.25 16.12
CA LEU A 99 -5.96 2.03 16.66
C LEU A 99 -4.51 2.29 17.08
N SER A 100 -4.17 1.82 18.28
CA SER A 100 -2.82 1.88 18.82
C SER A 100 -2.04 0.58 18.58
N GLY A 101 -0.73 0.70 18.65
CA GLY A 101 0.23 -0.39 18.47
C GLY A 101 0.80 -0.42 17.05
N THR A 102 2.04 -0.87 16.92
CA THR A 102 2.74 -0.97 15.63
C THR A 102 2.02 -1.96 14.72
N ARG A 103 1.46 -1.44 13.64
CA ARG A 103 0.71 -2.20 12.62
C ARG A 103 1.16 -1.81 11.23
N LEU A 104 0.98 -2.73 10.29
CA LEU A 104 1.10 -2.42 8.87
C LEU A 104 -0.23 -1.90 8.34
N TRP A 105 -0.17 -0.82 7.57
CA TRP A 105 -1.30 -0.07 7.04
C TRP A 105 -1.19 0.05 5.53
N ARG A 106 -2.30 -0.02 4.83
CA ARG A 106 -2.38 0.29 3.40
C ARG A 106 -3.73 0.86 3.04
N VAL A 107 -3.82 1.42 1.84
CA VAL A 107 -5.12 1.75 1.23
C VAL A 107 -5.43 0.82 0.08
N GLN A 108 -6.71 0.49 -0.08
CA GLN A 108 -7.26 -0.20 -1.24
C GLN A 108 -8.27 0.72 -1.91
N LEU A 109 -8.16 0.87 -3.22
CA LEU A 109 -9.16 1.53 -4.04
C LEU A 109 -10.06 0.48 -4.70
N ASN A 110 -11.34 0.80 -4.84
CA ASN A 110 -12.34 -0.04 -5.51
C ASN A 110 -12.46 -1.48 -4.94
N PRO A 111 -12.65 -1.66 -3.63
CA PRO A 111 -12.58 -2.95 -2.93
C PRO A 111 -13.59 -4.04 -3.35
N GLN A 112 -14.54 -3.75 -4.25
CA GLN A 112 -15.61 -4.68 -4.60
C GLN A 112 -15.79 -4.93 -6.10
N TYR A 113 -14.84 -4.53 -6.96
CA TYR A 113 -15.08 -4.47 -8.42
C TYR A 113 -16.40 -3.75 -8.74
N ALA A 114 -16.83 -2.84 -7.87
CA ALA A 114 -18.16 -2.24 -7.98
C ALA A 114 -18.28 -1.49 -9.31
N TYR A 115 -17.14 -1.02 -9.83
CA TYR A 115 -17.01 -0.24 -11.05
C TYR A 115 -15.69 -0.58 -11.76
N SER A 116 -15.70 -0.76 -13.08
CA SER A 116 -14.49 -1.01 -13.89
C SER A 116 -13.79 0.26 -14.35
N ASP A 117 -14.49 1.40 -14.40
CA ASP A 117 -14.02 2.62 -15.08
C ASP A 117 -13.79 3.79 -14.12
N CYS A 118 -13.10 3.49 -13.01
CA CYS A 118 -12.68 4.46 -12.02
C CYS A 118 -11.33 5.08 -12.37
N HIS A 119 -11.16 6.39 -12.17
CA HIS A 119 -9.86 7.05 -12.24
C HIS A 119 -9.59 7.86 -10.96
N GLY A 120 -8.51 7.55 -10.26
CA GLY A 120 -8.25 8.18 -8.97
C GLY A 120 -6.92 7.80 -8.35
N LYS A 121 -6.73 8.26 -7.11
CA LYS A 121 -5.58 7.90 -6.28
C LYS A 121 -5.96 7.77 -4.81
N GLY A 122 -5.15 7.03 -4.07
CA GLY A 122 -5.25 6.86 -2.63
C GLY A 122 -3.87 6.90 -2.00
N THR A 123 -3.75 7.62 -0.90
CA THR A 123 -2.52 7.74 -0.13
C THR A 123 -2.78 7.27 1.29
N VAL A 124 -1.88 6.47 1.83
CA VAL A 124 -1.78 6.14 3.26
C VAL A 124 -0.54 6.81 3.82
N SER A 125 -0.60 7.36 5.03
CA SER A 125 0.57 7.93 5.71
C SER A 125 0.53 7.74 7.23
N ASN A 126 1.68 7.86 7.88
CA ASN A 126 1.77 7.82 9.34
C ASN A 126 0.96 8.97 9.96
N ARG A 127 0.44 8.74 11.16
CA ARG A 127 -0.22 9.75 11.99
C ARG A 127 0.72 10.39 12.99
#